data_AF-A0A1V1TAL7-F1
#
_entry.id   AF-A0A1V1TAL7-F1
#
_cell.length_a   1.000
_cell.length_b   1.000
_cell.length_c   1.000
_cell.angle_alpha   90.00
_cell.angle_beta   90.00
_cell.angle_gamma   90.00
#
_symmetry.space_group_name_H-M   'P 1'
#
loop_
_entity.id
_entity.type
_entity.pdbx_description
1 polymer ?
#
loop_
_entity_poly.entity_id
_entity_poly.type
_entity_poly.pdbx_seq_one_letter_code
_entity_poly.pdbx_strand_id
1 'polypeptide(L)'
;MSHLAPQAAIFSPSIARAAASTAKDWAYVDAWLRRQYAHLGQADASTTTTTTTTHRSSNKPTTSPPSFERNPETLAALLALIAANEEADEDRRRLSELESAALAEVRAAEAEKEVRRSASASASAGTAAIHGDLLAEDLLQALDAGLTKDGLAALDALADVSLALDTAAEPAALAHRFVTLQGSAHEAALLLHRVGLLQSYLDDEAARLRLFLDELRRGPQYRVPADATDAANADRQRAVKAAAAALPALRRQVDALEREVGLPALTVEQVRLDEVAYLDLLAKKKDLDAQVRAFAGLPPDVEAARAELEGLRVQLREATGRRDANFEMLVERESPVKVRTSRRY
;
A
#
# COMPACT_ATOMS: atom_id res chain seq x y z
N MET A 1 19.44 41.11 -53.97
CA MET A 1 19.24 40.10 -52.91
C MET A 1 17.85 39.52 -53.08
N SER A 2 17.79 38.40 -53.76
CA SER A 2 16.60 37.62 -54.07
C SER A 2 16.43 36.55 -53.00
N HIS A 3 15.33 36.56 -52.25
CA HIS A 3 14.69 35.33 -51.76
C HIS A 3 13.19 35.61 -51.62
N LEU A 4 12.51 35.37 -52.74
CA LEU A 4 11.23 34.68 -52.92
C LEU A 4 10.21 34.79 -51.77
N ALA A 5 9.07 35.40 -52.11
CA ALA A 5 7.79 35.22 -51.45
C ALA A 5 7.52 33.74 -51.12
N PRO A 6 6.88 33.42 -49.97
CA PRO A 6 6.41 32.06 -49.76
C PRO A 6 5.32 31.82 -50.80
N GLN A 7 5.64 30.96 -51.76
CA GLN A 7 4.72 30.40 -52.73
C GLN A 7 3.42 30.02 -52.03
N ALA A 8 2.32 30.56 -52.53
CA ALA A 8 1.00 29.99 -52.32
C ALA A 8 1.07 28.51 -52.66
N ALA A 9 1.15 27.67 -51.62
CA ALA A 9 1.02 26.24 -51.74
C ALA A 9 -0.31 25.99 -52.47
N ILE A 10 -0.24 25.21 -53.53
CA ILE A 10 -1.35 24.80 -54.36
C ILE A 10 -2.27 23.95 -53.48
N PHE A 11 -3.21 24.59 -52.79
CA PHE A 11 -4.22 23.91 -52.00
C PHE A 11 -5.16 23.20 -52.96
N SER A 12 -5.04 21.88 -53.06
CA SER A 12 -6.14 21.06 -53.57
C SER A 12 -7.39 21.40 -52.76
N PRO A 13 -8.55 21.68 -53.40
CA PRO A 13 -9.80 21.98 -52.69
C PRO A 13 -10.19 20.95 -51.62
N SER A 14 -9.72 19.70 -51.77
CA SER A 14 -9.92 18.64 -50.79
C SER A 14 -9.12 18.87 -49.48
N ILE A 15 -7.86 19.29 -49.57
CA ILE A 15 -7.00 19.56 -48.41
C ILE A 15 -7.52 20.81 -47.67
N ALA A 16 -7.93 21.83 -48.41
CA ALA A 16 -8.52 23.04 -47.82
C ALA A 16 -9.84 22.72 -47.08
N ARG A 17 -10.70 21.85 -47.63
CA ARG A 17 -11.92 21.40 -46.94
C ARG A 17 -11.62 20.59 -45.67
N ALA A 18 -10.64 19.68 -45.72
CA ALA A 18 -10.25 18.89 -44.56
C ALA A 18 -9.64 19.76 -43.44
N ALA A 19 -8.83 20.76 -43.79
CA ALA A 19 -8.31 21.73 -42.82
C ALA A 19 -9.41 22.64 -42.24
N ALA A 20 -10.41 23.01 -43.06
CA ALA A 20 -11.55 23.79 -42.59
C ALA A 20 -12.49 22.99 -41.66
N SER A 21 -12.69 21.69 -41.91
CA SER A 21 -13.49 20.83 -41.02
C SER A 21 -12.80 20.62 -39.69
N THR A 22 -11.50 20.31 -39.69
CA THR A 22 -10.74 20.14 -38.44
C THR A 22 -10.67 21.43 -37.62
N ALA A 23 -10.57 22.59 -38.27
CA ALA A 23 -10.64 23.89 -37.60
C ALA A 23 -12.01 24.13 -36.95
N LYS A 24 -13.11 23.71 -37.59
CA LYS A 24 -14.47 23.81 -37.04
C LYS A 24 -14.64 22.90 -35.81
N ASP A 25 -14.14 21.68 -35.89
CA ASP A 25 -14.20 20.70 -34.80
C ASP A 25 -13.42 21.20 -33.57
N TRP A 26 -12.23 21.78 -33.78
CA TRP A 26 -11.47 22.44 -32.72
C TRP A 26 -12.22 23.63 -32.10
N ALA A 27 -12.91 24.44 -32.91
CA ALA A 27 -13.70 25.55 -32.40
C ALA A 27 -14.89 25.08 -31.54
N TYR A 28 -15.51 23.96 -31.90
CA TYR A 28 -16.58 23.33 -31.11
C TYR A 28 -16.03 22.80 -29.78
N VAL A 29 -14.91 22.07 -29.80
CA VAL A 29 -14.21 21.60 -28.59
C VAL A 29 -13.82 22.77 -27.68
N ASP A 30 -13.26 23.85 -28.23
CA ASP A 30 -12.85 25.02 -27.46
C ASP A 30 -14.06 25.73 -26.82
N ALA A 31 -15.21 25.81 -27.52
CA ALA A 31 -16.44 26.37 -26.97
C ALA A 31 -17.02 25.49 -25.84
N TRP A 32 -17.00 24.16 -26.02
CA TRP A 32 -17.45 23.20 -25.02
C TRP A 32 -16.57 23.23 -23.76
N LEU A 33 -15.24 23.21 -23.92
CA LEU A 33 -14.31 23.34 -22.80
C LEU A 33 -14.52 24.66 -22.05
N ARG A 34 -14.70 25.78 -22.74
CA ARG A 34 -15.01 27.06 -22.07
C ARG A 34 -16.28 26.98 -21.25
N ARG A 35 -17.33 26.33 -21.74
CA ARG A 35 -18.58 26.14 -21.00
C ARG A 35 -18.38 25.30 -19.73
N GLN A 36 -17.63 24.20 -19.84
CA GLN A 36 -17.41 23.29 -18.71
C GLN A 36 -16.54 23.93 -17.63
N TYR A 37 -15.47 24.63 -18.03
CA TYR A 37 -14.58 25.31 -17.10
C TYR A 37 -15.17 26.63 -16.55
N ALA A 38 -16.13 27.25 -17.26
CA ALA A 38 -16.89 28.38 -16.72
C ALA A 38 -17.80 27.96 -15.55
N HIS A 39 -18.43 26.79 -15.63
CA HIS A 39 -19.28 26.27 -14.54
C HIS A 39 -18.47 25.95 -13.28
N LEU A 40 -17.24 25.43 -13.45
CA LEU A 40 -16.31 25.17 -12.33
C LEU A 40 -15.89 26.45 -11.58
N GLY A 41 -15.84 27.60 -12.25
CA GLY A 41 -15.48 28.88 -11.62
C GLY A 41 -16.60 29.53 -10.77
N GLN A 42 -17.84 29.06 -10.85
CA GLN A 42 -18.97 29.62 -10.09
C GLN A 42 -19.17 28.93 -8.72
N ALA A 43 -18.72 27.68 -8.56
CA ALA A 43 -18.91 26.93 -7.32
C ALA A 43 -18.07 27.45 -6.13
N ASP A 44 -16.97 28.14 -6.39
CA ASP A 44 -16.06 28.64 -5.35
C ASP A 44 -16.44 30.03 -4.81
N ALA A 45 -17.42 30.71 -5.40
CA ALA A 45 -17.83 32.06 -4.99
C ALA A 45 -18.83 32.08 -3.81
N SER A 46 -19.47 30.96 -3.47
CA SER A 46 -20.44 30.87 -2.36
C SER A 46 -19.83 30.41 -1.03
N THR A 47 -18.54 30.08 -0.98
CA THR A 47 -17.93 29.42 0.19
C THR A 47 -16.59 30.06 0.57
N THR A 48 -16.59 31.33 0.99
CA THR A 48 -15.42 31.92 1.67
C THR A 48 -15.84 32.85 2.80
N THR A 49 -16.13 32.26 3.95
CA THR A 49 -16.03 32.94 5.25
C THR A 49 -15.03 32.18 6.11
N THR A 50 -13.96 32.87 6.51
CA THR A 50 -13.02 32.56 7.62
C THR A 50 -12.19 31.27 7.53
N THR A 51 -10.89 31.40 7.24
CA THR A 51 -9.82 31.43 8.26
C THR A 51 -8.43 31.52 7.62
N THR A 52 -7.58 32.29 8.30
CA THR A 52 -6.17 32.63 8.04
C THR A 52 -5.21 31.44 8.19
N THR A 53 -4.18 31.33 7.33
CA THR A 53 -2.74 31.11 7.66
C THR A 53 -1.87 31.01 6.39
N THR A 54 -1.01 32.01 6.22
CA THR A 54 0.40 32.06 5.78
C THR A 54 1.01 31.04 4.78
N HIS A 55 1.65 31.61 3.74
CA HIS A 55 2.73 31.11 2.86
C HIS A 55 2.46 29.92 1.90
N ARG A 56 2.04 30.22 0.66
CA ARG A 56 2.66 29.64 -0.56
C ARG A 56 2.19 30.33 -1.85
N SER A 57 3.16 30.56 -2.73
CA SER A 57 3.10 30.76 -4.19
C SER A 57 1.73 30.99 -4.84
N SER A 58 1.61 32.12 -5.53
CA SER A 58 0.49 32.50 -6.41
C SER A 58 0.12 31.40 -7.42
N ASN A 59 -0.88 30.58 -7.10
CA ASN A 59 -1.65 29.84 -8.09
C ASN A 59 -3.12 30.25 -7.94
N LYS A 60 -3.48 31.32 -8.63
CA LYS A 60 -4.89 31.64 -8.90
C LYS A 60 -5.45 30.45 -9.72
N PRO A 61 -6.55 29.80 -9.33
CA PRO A 61 -7.13 28.74 -10.16
C PRO A 61 -7.57 29.39 -11.47
N THR A 62 -6.82 29.13 -12.53
CA THR A 62 -7.16 29.63 -13.85
C THR A 62 -8.40 28.87 -14.32
N THR A 63 -9.52 29.57 -14.47
CA THR A 63 -10.80 29.11 -15.05
C THR A 63 -10.67 28.71 -16.54
N SER A 64 -9.45 28.52 -17.03
CA SER A 64 -9.15 28.09 -18.38
C SER A 64 -8.83 26.58 -18.38
N PRO A 65 -9.27 25.85 -19.41
CA PRO A 65 -8.85 24.46 -19.57
C PRO A 65 -7.31 24.34 -19.58
N PRO A 66 -6.75 23.25 -19.04
CA PRO A 66 -5.32 23.00 -19.07
C PRO A 66 -4.83 22.97 -20.52
N SER A 67 -3.62 23.47 -20.77
CA SER A 67 -3.03 23.42 -22.12
C SER A 67 -2.71 21.98 -22.51
N PHE A 68 -3.08 21.58 -23.73
CA PHE A 68 -2.77 20.27 -24.29
C PHE A 68 -2.35 20.37 -25.75
N GLU A 69 -1.69 19.33 -26.26
CA GLU A 69 -1.23 19.26 -27.65
C GLU A 69 -2.41 19.03 -28.61
N ARG A 70 -2.50 19.87 -29.65
CA ARG A 70 -3.55 19.78 -30.69
C ARG A 70 -3.12 18.78 -31.77
N ASN A 71 -3.39 17.51 -31.52
CA ASN A 71 -3.13 16.37 -32.39
C ASN A 71 -4.49 15.82 -32.90
N PRO A 72 -4.62 15.27 -34.14
CA PRO A 72 -5.84 14.58 -34.58
C PRO A 72 -6.35 13.53 -33.58
N GLU A 73 -5.46 12.80 -32.90
CA GLU A 73 -5.84 11.83 -31.87
C GLU A 73 -6.51 12.51 -30.66
N THR A 74 -6.00 13.67 -30.24
CA THR A 74 -6.60 14.42 -29.12
C THR A 74 -7.93 15.05 -29.50
N LEU A 75 -8.10 15.47 -30.75
CA LEU A 75 -9.39 15.94 -31.27
C LEU A 75 -10.43 14.82 -31.26
N ALA A 76 -10.07 13.63 -31.77
CA ALA A 76 -10.98 12.48 -31.78
C ALA A 76 -11.40 12.08 -30.37
N ALA A 77 -10.45 12.02 -29.43
CA ALA A 77 -10.74 11.72 -28.03
C ALA A 77 -11.64 12.77 -27.36
N LEU A 78 -11.40 14.07 -27.61
CA LEU A 78 -12.21 15.14 -27.04
C LEU A 78 -13.62 15.16 -27.63
N LEU A 79 -13.80 14.95 -28.93
CA LEU A 79 -15.12 14.84 -29.54
C LEU A 79 -15.90 13.63 -28.99
N ALA A 80 -15.25 12.48 -28.83
CA ALA A 80 -15.87 11.30 -28.21
C ALA A 80 -16.30 11.58 -26.76
N LEU A 81 -15.48 12.30 -26.00
CA LEU A 81 -15.79 12.71 -24.63
C LEU A 81 -16.96 13.71 -24.57
N ILE A 82 -17.04 14.64 -25.52
CA ILE A 82 -18.17 15.57 -25.63
C ILE A 82 -19.45 14.80 -25.92
N ALA A 83 -19.45 13.91 -26.91
CA ALA A 83 -20.60 13.09 -27.26
C ALA A 83 -21.07 12.23 -26.08
N ALA A 84 -20.15 11.58 -25.36
CA ALA A 84 -20.48 10.79 -24.18
C ALA A 84 -21.05 11.65 -23.03
N ASN A 85 -20.58 12.89 -22.85
CA ASN A 85 -21.15 13.80 -21.87
C ASN A 85 -22.55 14.29 -22.27
N GLU A 86 -22.78 14.60 -23.54
CA GLU A 86 -24.10 14.99 -24.04
C GLU A 86 -25.11 13.84 -23.89
N GLU A 87 -24.72 12.61 -24.20
CA GLU A 87 -25.54 11.40 -23.98
C GLU A 87 -25.88 11.21 -22.49
N ALA A 88 -24.89 11.35 -21.61
CA ALA A 88 -25.11 11.26 -20.17
C ALA A 88 -26.04 12.38 -19.64
N ASP A 89 -25.95 13.59 -20.19
CA ASP A 89 -26.85 14.69 -19.85
C ASP A 89 -28.28 14.45 -20.35
N GLU A 90 -28.44 13.89 -21.56
CA GLU A 90 -29.75 13.47 -22.07
C GLU A 90 -30.39 12.40 -21.18
N ASP A 91 -29.63 11.39 -20.77
CA ASP A 91 -30.13 10.33 -19.90
C ASP A 91 -30.54 10.85 -18.53
N ARG A 92 -29.76 11.76 -17.93
CA ARG A 92 -30.16 12.44 -16.68
C ARG A 92 -31.46 13.22 -16.83
N ARG A 93 -31.66 13.90 -17.96
CA ARG A 93 -32.92 14.62 -18.25
C ARG A 93 -34.10 13.65 -18.37
N ARG A 94 -33.93 12.55 -19.12
CA ARG A 94 -34.95 11.50 -19.26
C ARG A 94 -35.34 10.92 -17.91
N LEU A 95 -34.37 10.61 -17.05
CA LEU A 95 -34.62 10.11 -15.69
C LEU A 95 -35.41 11.13 -14.86
N SER A 96 -34.99 12.41 -14.87
CA SER A 96 -35.69 13.47 -14.14
C SER A 96 -37.13 13.66 -14.63
N GLU A 97 -37.36 13.58 -15.94
CA GLU A 97 -38.70 13.67 -16.52
C GLU A 97 -39.57 12.48 -16.07
N LEU A 98 -39.05 11.25 -16.14
CA LEU A 98 -39.74 10.05 -15.67
C LEU A 98 -40.08 10.12 -14.19
N GLU A 99 -39.13 10.52 -13.34
CA GLU A 99 -39.34 10.70 -11.91
C GLU A 99 -40.42 11.75 -11.64
N SER A 100 -40.39 12.89 -12.34
CA SER A 100 -41.40 13.93 -12.17
C SER A 100 -42.80 13.49 -12.62
N ALA A 101 -42.89 12.69 -13.69
CA ALA A 101 -44.14 12.13 -14.17
C ALA A 101 -44.69 11.08 -13.21
N ALA A 102 -43.85 10.18 -12.71
CA ALA A 102 -44.23 9.19 -11.70
C ALA A 102 -44.71 9.86 -10.40
N LEU A 103 -44.02 10.91 -9.93
CA LEU A 103 -44.45 11.68 -8.77
C LEU A 103 -45.79 12.40 -9.00
N ALA A 104 -46.04 12.89 -10.22
CA ALA A 104 -47.32 13.51 -10.56
C ALA A 104 -48.48 12.50 -10.54
N GLU A 105 -48.25 11.28 -11.03
CA GLU A 105 -49.22 10.18 -11.00
C GLU A 105 -49.57 9.77 -9.56
N VAL A 106 -48.56 9.61 -8.69
CA VAL A 106 -48.77 9.30 -7.26
C VAL A 106 -49.59 10.39 -6.58
N ARG A 107 -49.23 11.67 -6.78
CA ARG A 107 -49.97 12.79 -6.19
C ARG A 107 -51.41 12.88 -6.70
N ALA A 108 -51.65 12.58 -7.97
CA ALA A 108 -53.01 12.55 -8.54
C ALA A 108 -53.83 11.42 -7.90
N ALA A 109 -53.25 10.22 -7.75
CA ALA A 109 -53.89 9.09 -7.10
C ALA A 109 -54.21 9.38 -5.62
N GLU A 110 -53.31 10.03 -4.89
CA GLU A 110 -53.55 10.48 -3.51
C GLU A 110 -54.68 11.51 -3.41
N ALA A 111 -54.71 12.49 -4.32
CA ALA A 111 -55.77 13.49 -4.37
C ALA A 111 -57.14 12.86 -4.67
N GLU A 112 -57.21 11.91 -5.59
CA GLU A 112 -58.45 11.15 -5.87
C GLU A 112 -58.92 10.33 -4.66
N LYS A 113 -58.00 9.69 -3.94
CA LYS A 113 -58.30 8.96 -2.71
C LYS A 113 -58.83 9.90 -1.61
N GLU A 114 -58.24 11.08 -1.44
CA GLU A 114 -58.69 12.06 -0.44
C GLU A 114 -60.08 12.62 -0.76
N VAL A 115 -60.36 12.89 -2.04
CA VAL A 115 -61.72 13.26 -2.49
C VAL A 115 -62.71 12.14 -2.17
N ARG A 116 -62.34 10.87 -2.39
CA ARG A 116 -63.19 9.72 -2.02
C ARG A 116 -63.40 9.61 -0.49
N ARG A 117 -62.38 9.87 0.33
CA ARG A 117 -62.51 9.91 1.81
C ARG A 117 -63.49 10.99 2.26
N SER A 118 -63.37 12.21 1.72
CA SER A 118 -64.26 13.33 2.07
C SER A 118 -65.72 13.07 1.64
N ALA A 119 -65.93 12.43 0.49
CA ALA A 119 -67.24 12.05 0.00
C ALA A 119 -67.89 10.93 0.83
N SER A 120 -67.13 9.91 1.25
CA SER A 120 -67.65 8.82 2.09
C SER A 120 -67.93 9.28 3.53
N ALA A 121 -67.15 10.22 4.06
CA ALA A 121 -67.40 10.84 5.37
C ALA A 121 -68.74 11.60 5.39
N SER A 122 -69.08 12.27 4.28
CA SER A 122 -70.35 13.01 4.10
C SER A 122 -71.55 12.08 3.82
N ALA A 123 -71.34 10.96 3.12
CA ALA A 123 -72.40 10.00 2.76
C ALA A 123 -72.76 9.01 3.90
N SER A 124 -72.03 8.99 5.00
CA SER A 124 -72.27 8.07 6.13
C SER A 124 -73.55 8.34 6.95
N ALA A 125 -74.38 9.32 6.56
CA ALA A 125 -75.72 9.51 7.12
C ALA A 125 -76.80 8.56 6.56
N GLY A 126 -76.52 7.79 5.50
CA GLY A 126 -77.50 6.84 4.97
C GLY A 126 -76.89 5.81 4.01
N THR A 127 -76.88 4.54 4.42
CA THR A 127 -76.46 3.34 3.67
C THR A 127 -74.94 3.11 3.58
N ALA A 128 -74.40 2.42 4.59
CA ALA A 128 -72.99 2.03 4.68
C ALA A 128 -72.65 0.91 3.69
N ALA A 129 -72.22 1.26 2.48
CA ALA A 129 -71.35 0.39 1.70
C ALA A 129 -69.98 0.42 2.38
N ILE A 130 -69.64 -0.65 3.09
CA ILE A 130 -68.36 -0.79 3.76
C ILE A 130 -67.26 -0.86 2.69
N HIS A 131 -66.56 0.24 2.47
CA HIS A 131 -65.41 0.28 1.56
C HIS A 131 -64.22 -0.42 2.23
N GLY A 132 -63.98 -1.68 1.85
CA GLY A 132 -62.92 -2.52 2.42
C GLY A 132 -61.52 -1.88 2.35
N ASP A 133 -61.25 -1.08 1.32
CA ASP A 133 -59.96 -0.41 1.13
C ASP A 133 -59.72 0.71 2.16
N LEU A 134 -60.77 1.48 2.50
CA LEU A 134 -60.68 2.53 3.52
C LEU A 134 -60.51 1.93 4.92
N LEU A 135 -61.21 0.84 5.20
CA LEU A 135 -61.02 0.09 6.45
C LEU A 135 -59.63 -0.54 6.55
N ALA A 136 -59.08 -1.02 5.44
CA ALA A 136 -57.72 -1.56 5.41
C ALA A 136 -56.69 -0.46 5.69
N GLU A 137 -56.84 0.71 5.07
CA GLU A 137 -55.98 1.88 5.34
C GLU A 137 -56.12 2.34 6.80
N ASP A 138 -57.34 2.44 7.34
CA ASP A 138 -57.57 2.83 8.74
C ASP A 138 -56.99 1.79 9.74
N LEU A 139 -57.09 0.50 9.43
CA LEU A 139 -56.50 -0.58 10.22
C LEU A 139 -54.98 -0.56 10.17
N LEU A 140 -54.39 -0.34 8.99
CA LEU A 140 -52.93 -0.20 8.84
C LEU A 140 -52.43 1.04 9.58
N GLN A 141 -53.15 2.16 9.50
CA GLN A 141 -52.80 3.38 10.22
C GLN A 141 -52.92 3.21 11.74
N ALA A 142 -53.92 2.45 12.22
CA ALA A 142 -54.05 2.09 13.62
C ALA A 142 -52.94 1.12 14.08
N LEU A 143 -52.50 0.21 13.21
CA LEU A 143 -51.36 -0.68 13.47
C LEU A 143 -50.04 0.09 13.51
N ASP A 144 -49.82 1.04 12.60
CA ASP A 144 -48.65 1.92 12.60
C ASP A 144 -48.60 2.79 13.85
N ALA A 145 -49.74 3.34 14.27
CA ALA A 145 -49.85 4.09 15.52
C ALA A 145 -49.65 3.22 16.78
N GLY A 146 -49.95 1.92 16.67
CA GLY A 146 -49.77 0.93 17.74
C GLY A 146 -48.38 0.31 17.80
N LEU A 147 -47.56 0.49 16.76
CA LEU A 147 -46.21 -0.07 16.70
C LEU A 147 -45.22 0.77 17.53
N THR A 148 -44.31 0.09 18.22
CA THR A 148 -43.18 0.77 18.87
C THR A 148 -42.23 1.31 17.80
N LYS A 149 -41.43 2.33 18.14
CA LYS A 149 -40.40 2.88 17.24
C LYS A 149 -39.44 1.80 16.73
N ASP A 150 -39.10 0.85 17.60
CA ASP A 150 -38.26 -0.29 17.26
C ASP A 150 -38.95 -1.24 16.28
N GLY A 151 -40.27 -1.42 16.41
CA GLY A 151 -41.07 -2.20 15.47
C GLY A 151 -41.13 -1.58 14.08
N LEU A 152 -41.30 -0.25 13.99
CA LEU A 152 -41.28 0.47 12.71
C LEU A 152 -39.91 0.33 12.03
N ALA A 153 -38.82 0.59 12.77
CA ALA A 153 -37.47 0.45 12.25
C ALA A 153 -37.16 -0.99 11.78
N ALA A 154 -37.70 -2.00 12.46
CA ALA A 154 -37.54 -3.39 12.07
C ALA A 154 -38.32 -3.73 10.78
N LEU A 155 -39.53 -3.18 10.61
CA LEU A 155 -40.32 -3.35 9.39
C LEU A 155 -39.68 -2.63 8.19
N ASP A 156 -39.21 -1.40 8.37
CA ASP A 156 -38.47 -0.66 7.34
C ASP A 156 -37.22 -1.42 6.92
N ALA A 157 -36.43 -1.93 7.88
CA ALA A 157 -35.26 -2.73 7.58
C ALA A 157 -35.60 -4.04 6.83
N LEU A 158 -36.73 -4.69 7.15
CA LEU A 158 -37.21 -5.86 6.41
C LEU A 158 -37.67 -5.51 5.00
N ALA A 159 -38.34 -4.36 4.81
CA ALA A 159 -38.74 -3.87 3.51
C ALA A 159 -37.51 -3.55 2.65
N ASP A 160 -36.51 -2.87 3.22
CA ASP A 160 -35.24 -2.57 2.57
C ASP A 160 -34.49 -3.84 2.17
N VAL A 161 -34.39 -4.84 3.06
CA VAL A 161 -33.76 -6.14 2.76
C VAL A 161 -34.56 -6.91 1.71
N SER A 162 -35.89 -6.88 1.77
CA SER A 162 -36.76 -7.50 0.77
C SER A 162 -36.55 -6.87 -0.60
N LEU A 163 -36.42 -5.54 -0.66
CA LEU A 163 -36.19 -4.80 -1.90
C LEU A 163 -34.78 -5.03 -2.44
N ALA A 164 -33.77 -5.04 -1.57
CA ALA A 164 -32.38 -5.32 -1.94
C ALA A 164 -32.18 -6.76 -2.44
N LEU A 165 -32.93 -7.72 -1.90
CA LEU A 165 -32.91 -9.13 -2.31
C LEU A 165 -33.91 -9.45 -3.43
N ASP A 166 -34.74 -8.48 -3.84
CA ASP A 166 -35.86 -8.61 -4.78
C ASP A 166 -36.77 -9.82 -4.45
N THR A 167 -37.03 -10.03 -3.16
CA THR A 167 -37.90 -11.13 -2.69
C THR A 167 -38.81 -10.70 -1.57
N ALA A 168 -40.12 -10.70 -1.81
CA ALA A 168 -41.13 -10.64 -0.76
C ALA A 168 -41.27 -12.03 -0.11
N ALA A 169 -40.42 -12.33 0.86
CA ALA A 169 -40.39 -13.62 1.53
C ALA A 169 -40.59 -13.50 3.05
N GLU A 170 -40.97 -14.62 3.67
CA GLU A 170 -41.08 -14.77 5.12
C GLU A 170 -39.76 -14.32 5.81
N PRO A 171 -39.81 -13.62 6.96
CA PRO A 171 -38.62 -13.03 7.59
C PRO A 171 -37.48 -14.03 7.83
N ALA A 172 -37.81 -15.30 8.10
CA ALA A 172 -36.82 -16.37 8.27
C ALA A 172 -36.05 -16.68 6.98
N ALA A 173 -36.71 -16.65 5.83
CA ALA A 173 -36.08 -16.87 4.53
C ALA A 173 -35.16 -15.71 4.13
N LEU A 174 -35.59 -14.46 4.42
CA LEU A 174 -34.75 -13.27 4.22
C LEU A 174 -33.50 -13.32 5.10
N ALA A 175 -33.65 -13.66 6.38
CA ALA A 175 -32.53 -13.79 7.30
C ALA A 175 -31.51 -14.85 6.85
N HIS A 176 -31.99 -16.03 6.41
CA HIS A 176 -31.10 -17.07 5.89
C HIS A 176 -30.35 -16.58 4.65
N ARG A 177 -31.05 -15.97 3.68
CA ARG A 177 -30.42 -15.43 2.47
C ARG A 177 -29.38 -14.36 2.78
N PHE A 178 -29.72 -13.42 3.67
CA PHE A 178 -28.80 -12.39 4.14
C PHE A 178 -27.52 -12.99 4.74
N VAL A 179 -27.66 -13.97 5.64
CA VAL A 179 -26.50 -14.64 6.25
C VAL A 179 -25.66 -15.38 5.21
N THR A 180 -26.30 -16.08 4.25
CA THR A 180 -25.56 -16.76 3.18
C THR A 180 -24.81 -15.79 2.28
N LEU A 181 -25.43 -14.67 1.91
CA LEU A 181 -24.78 -13.64 1.10
C LEU A 181 -23.63 -13.01 1.86
N GLN A 182 -23.82 -12.70 3.14
CA GLN A 182 -22.76 -12.16 3.98
C GLN A 182 -21.59 -13.13 4.14
N GLY A 183 -21.86 -14.44 4.27
CA GLY A 183 -20.84 -15.48 4.24
C GLY A 183 -20.06 -15.47 2.92
N SER A 184 -20.77 -15.49 1.78
CA SER A 184 -20.13 -15.45 0.47
C SER A 184 -19.32 -14.18 0.20
N ALA A 185 -19.79 -13.03 0.68
CA ALA A 185 -19.09 -11.75 0.56
C ALA A 185 -17.80 -11.75 1.38
N HIS A 186 -17.84 -12.30 2.60
CA HIS A 186 -16.66 -12.43 3.44
C HIS A 186 -15.64 -13.42 2.85
N GLU A 187 -16.09 -14.57 2.35
CA GLU A 187 -15.24 -15.53 1.65
C GLU A 187 -14.55 -14.90 0.44
N ALA A 188 -15.30 -14.16 -0.39
CA ALA A 188 -14.74 -13.44 -1.54
C ALA A 188 -13.69 -12.40 -1.11
N ALA A 189 -13.94 -11.65 -0.03
CA ALA A 189 -12.99 -10.67 0.51
C ALA A 189 -11.70 -11.34 1.02
N LEU A 190 -11.81 -12.47 1.72
CA LEU A 190 -10.67 -13.25 2.17
C LEU A 190 -9.85 -13.81 1.00
N LEU A 191 -10.52 -14.32 -0.04
CA LEU A 191 -9.87 -14.80 -1.25
C LEU A 191 -9.13 -13.68 -1.97
N LEU A 192 -9.73 -12.49 -2.07
CA LEU A 192 -9.09 -11.32 -2.67
C LEU A 192 -7.82 -10.94 -1.92
N HIS A 193 -7.87 -10.88 -0.57
CA HIS A 193 -6.70 -10.61 0.25
C HIS A 193 -5.61 -11.67 0.03
N ARG A 194 -5.97 -12.96 -0.02
CA ARG A 194 -5.01 -14.05 -0.26
C ARG A 194 -4.37 -13.97 -1.63
N VAL A 195 -5.14 -13.64 -2.66
CA VAL A 195 -4.60 -13.41 -4.02
C VAL A 195 -3.64 -12.23 -4.02
N GLY A 196 -3.97 -11.14 -3.31
CA GLY A 196 -3.07 -10.00 -3.16
C GLY A 196 -1.71 -10.38 -2.54
N LEU A 197 -1.71 -11.20 -1.49
CA LEU A 197 -0.48 -11.72 -0.89
C LEU A 197 0.32 -12.62 -1.83
N LEU A 198 -0.37 -13.45 -2.63
CA LEU A 198 0.29 -14.31 -3.62
C LEU A 198 0.92 -13.47 -4.74
N GLN A 199 0.24 -12.42 -5.18
CA GLN A 199 0.77 -11.49 -6.17
C GLN A 199 2.03 -10.79 -5.65
N SER A 200 1.99 -10.23 -4.44
CA SER A 200 3.18 -9.59 -3.86
C SER A 200 4.34 -10.56 -3.69
N TYR A 201 4.06 -11.80 -3.29
CA TYR A 201 5.09 -12.83 -3.19
C TYR A 201 5.70 -13.16 -4.55
N LEU A 202 4.88 -13.32 -5.59
CA LEU A 202 5.36 -13.59 -6.95
C LEU A 202 6.16 -12.41 -7.52
N ASP A 203 5.75 -11.17 -7.22
CA ASP A 203 6.48 -9.98 -7.65
C ASP A 203 7.85 -9.88 -6.97
N ASP A 204 7.91 -10.13 -5.67
CA ASP A 204 9.16 -10.19 -4.91
C ASP A 204 10.08 -11.31 -5.42
N GLU A 205 9.51 -12.49 -5.68
CA GLU A 205 10.25 -13.63 -6.23
C GLU A 205 10.77 -13.32 -7.65
N ALA A 206 9.94 -12.71 -8.49
CA ALA A 206 10.35 -12.29 -9.83
C ALA A 206 11.45 -11.21 -9.78
N ALA A 207 11.37 -10.27 -8.84
CA ALA A 207 12.42 -9.27 -8.62
C ALA A 207 13.72 -9.93 -8.16
N ARG A 208 13.66 -10.87 -7.21
CA ARG A 208 14.82 -11.66 -6.76
C ARG A 208 15.45 -12.43 -7.93
N LEU A 209 14.65 -13.12 -8.74
CA LEU A 209 15.12 -13.86 -9.91
C LEU A 209 15.75 -12.94 -10.97
N ARG A 210 15.20 -11.74 -11.18
CA ARG A 210 15.78 -10.74 -12.09
C ARG A 210 17.15 -10.27 -11.61
N LEU A 211 17.29 -9.97 -10.31
CA LEU A 211 18.58 -9.59 -9.73
C LEU A 211 19.60 -10.73 -9.88
N PHE A 212 19.20 -11.97 -9.61
CA PHE A 212 20.06 -13.13 -9.79
C PHE A 212 20.48 -13.34 -11.26
N LEU A 213 19.56 -13.16 -12.21
CA LEU A 213 19.89 -13.21 -13.64
C LEU A 213 20.88 -12.12 -14.04
N ASP A 214 20.73 -10.91 -13.51
CA ASP A 214 21.67 -9.82 -13.75
C ASP A 214 23.05 -10.12 -13.15
N GLU A 215 23.10 -10.72 -11.96
CA GLU A 215 24.33 -11.19 -11.33
C GLU A 215 25.02 -12.27 -12.18
N LEU A 216 24.28 -13.25 -12.69
CA LEU A 216 24.83 -14.28 -13.58
C LEU A 216 25.34 -13.69 -14.91
N ARG A 217 24.67 -12.67 -15.47
CA ARG A 217 25.08 -12.04 -16.74
C ARG A 217 26.29 -11.12 -16.58
N ARG A 218 26.39 -10.41 -15.45
CA ARG A 218 27.42 -9.39 -15.20
C ARG A 218 28.60 -9.92 -14.40
N GLY A 219 28.40 -10.98 -13.63
CA GLY A 219 29.43 -11.60 -12.80
C GLY A 219 30.61 -12.07 -13.67
N PRO A 220 31.84 -11.56 -13.42
CA PRO A 220 33.02 -11.92 -14.21
C PRO A 220 33.33 -13.42 -14.13
N GLN A 221 32.95 -14.07 -13.03
CA GLN A 221 33.06 -15.51 -12.78
C GLN A 221 32.08 -16.37 -13.61
N TYR A 222 31.00 -15.77 -14.12
CA TYR A 222 29.98 -16.46 -14.93
C TYR A 222 30.06 -16.11 -16.41
N ARG A 223 30.93 -15.16 -16.79
CA ARG A 223 31.28 -14.92 -18.18
C ARG A 223 32.24 -16.01 -18.65
N VAL A 224 31.98 -16.56 -19.84
CA VAL A 224 32.93 -17.44 -20.52
C VAL A 224 34.21 -16.62 -20.76
N PRO A 225 35.36 -16.99 -20.18
CA PRO A 225 36.61 -16.30 -20.45
C PRO A 225 36.90 -16.37 -21.95
N ALA A 226 37.33 -15.26 -22.57
CA ALA A 226 37.65 -15.22 -24.00
C ALA A 226 38.75 -16.23 -24.39
N ASP A 227 39.58 -16.64 -23.42
CA ASP A 227 40.66 -17.62 -23.58
C ASP A 227 40.25 -19.06 -23.25
N ALA A 228 38.97 -19.32 -22.95
CA ALA A 228 38.46 -20.65 -22.66
C ALA A 228 38.45 -21.51 -23.93
N THR A 229 39.55 -22.21 -24.18
CA THR A 229 39.65 -23.21 -25.24
C THR A 229 38.56 -24.28 -25.12
N ASP A 230 38.01 -24.72 -26.25
CA ASP A 230 37.00 -25.78 -26.32
C ASP A 230 37.44 -27.07 -25.60
N ALA A 231 38.76 -27.30 -25.53
CA ALA A 231 39.36 -28.41 -24.80
C ALA A 231 39.09 -28.34 -23.28
N ALA A 232 39.30 -27.19 -22.64
CA ALA A 232 39.06 -27.02 -21.20
C ALA A 232 37.56 -27.10 -20.84
N ASN A 233 36.67 -26.71 -21.77
CA ASN A 233 35.23 -26.89 -21.61
C ASN A 233 34.82 -28.36 -21.76
N ALA A 234 35.39 -29.08 -22.74
CA ALA A 234 35.18 -30.51 -22.91
C ALA A 234 35.66 -31.31 -21.68
N ASP A 235 36.80 -30.93 -21.09
CA ASP A 235 37.31 -31.57 -19.87
C ASP A 235 36.42 -31.29 -18.65
N ARG A 236 35.91 -30.06 -18.49
CA ARG A 236 34.90 -29.76 -17.46
C ARG A 236 33.59 -30.53 -17.68
N GLN A 237 33.14 -30.69 -18.92
CA GLN A 237 31.95 -31.50 -19.23
C GLN A 237 32.18 -32.99 -18.93
N ARG A 238 33.37 -33.53 -19.19
CA ARG A 238 33.75 -34.89 -18.81
C ARG A 238 33.77 -35.05 -17.29
N ALA A 239 34.35 -34.09 -16.56
CA ALA A 239 34.36 -34.09 -15.09
C ALA A 239 32.95 -34.02 -14.50
N VAL A 240 32.06 -33.18 -15.06
CA VAL A 240 30.65 -33.10 -14.66
C VAL A 240 29.93 -34.43 -14.94
N LYS A 241 30.14 -35.05 -16.11
CA LYS A 241 29.56 -36.37 -16.41
C LYS A 241 30.07 -37.46 -15.46
N ALA A 242 31.37 -37.45 -15.13
CA ALA A 242 31.96 -38.38 -14.18
C ALA A 242 31.38 -38.19 -12.75
N ALA A 243 31.28 -36.95 -12.28
CA ALA A 243 30.67 -36.63 -10.99
C ALA A 243 29.17 -36.98 -10.96
N ALA A 244 28.44 -36.73 -12.04
CA ALA A 244 27.03 -37.11 -12.19
C ALA A 244 26.84 -38.64 -12.19
N ALA A 245 27.77 -39.38 -12.78
CA ALA A 245 27.77 -40.84 -12.72
C ALA A 245 28.09 -41.39 -11.31
N ALA A 246 28.86 -40.64 -10.50
CA ALA A 246 29.20 -41.00 -9.12
C ALA A 246 28.09 -40.65 -8.10
N LEU A 247 27.24 -39.67 -8.39
CA LEU A 247 26.13 -39.22 -7.52
C LEU A 247 25.20 -40.35 -7.04
N PRO A 248 24.76 -41.29 -7.88
CA PRO A 248 23.92 -42.41 -7.44
C PRO A 248 24.65 -43.36 -6.48
N ALA A 249 25.96 -43.55 -6.63
CA ALA A 249 26.74 -44.38 -5.73
C ALA A 249 26.91 -43.71 -4.36
N LEU A 250 27.19 -42.40 -4.34
CA LEU A 250 27.22 -41.60 -3.13
C LEU A 250 25.86 -41.55 -2.43
N ARG A 251 24.76 -41.39 -3.17
CA ARG A 251 23.41 -41.47 -2.60
C ARG A 251 23.14 -42.82 -1.97
N ARG A 252 23.51 -43.93 -2.62
CA ARG A 252 23.39 -45.27 -2.01
C ARG A 252 24.24 -45.42 -0.76
N GLN A 253 25.42 -44.80 -0.70
CA GLN A 253 26.25 -44.78 0.51
C GLN A 253 25.60 -43.97 1.62
N VAL A 254 24.98 -42.83 1.31
CA VAL A 254 24.20 -42.05 2.26
C VAL A 254 22.99 -42.85 2.74
N ASP A 255 22.20 -43.44 1.84
CA ASP A 255 21.06 -44.29 2.22
C ASP A 255 21.48 -45.54 3.01
N ALA A 256 22.71 -46.05 2.80
CA ALA A 256 23.27 -47.15 3.58
C ALA A 256 23.70 -46.68 4.97
N LEU A 257 24.37 -45.53 5.07
CA LEU A 257 24.72 -44.88 6.33
C LEU A 257 23.47 -44.47 7.11
N GLU A 258 22.43 -43.97 6.46
CA GLU A 258 21.13 -43.68 7.07
C GLU A 258 20.47 -44.95 7.61
N ARG A 259 20.70 -46.12 7.01
CA ARG A 259 20.21 -47.41 7.52
C ARG A 259 21.07 -47.97 8.66
N GLU A 260 22.39 -47.77 8.62
CA GLU A 260 23.32 -48.27 9.64
C GLU A 260 23.36 -47.37 10.89
N VAL A 261 23.35 -46.05 10.71
CA VAL A 261 23.45 -45.05 11.78
C VAL A 261 22.07 -44.56 12.20
N GLY A 262 21.05 -44.68 11.34
CA GLY A 262 19.77 -44.03 11.52
C GLY A 262 19.90 -42.53 11.30
N LEU A 263 18.93 -41.91 10.61
CA LEU A 263 18.68 -40.50 10.85
C LEU A 263 18.22 -40.41 12.31
N PRO A 264 18.92 -39.68 13.22
CA PRO A 264 18.36 -39.45 14.53
C PRO A 264 16.99 -38.80 14.30
N ALA A 265 15.94 -39.40 14.87
CA ALA A 265 14.61 -38.80 14.84
C ALA A 265 14.73 -37.48 15.61
N LEU A 266 15.02 -36.41 14.87
CA LEU A 266 15.31 -35.09 15.42
C LEU A 266 13.98 -34.51 15.89
N THR A 267 13.61 -34.88 17.12
CA THR A 267 12.45 -34.32 17.77
C THR A 267 12.74 -32.87 18.16
N VAL A 268 11.71 -32.03 18.18
CA VAL A 268 11.83 -30.64 18.62
C VAL A 268 12.45 -30.57 20.02
N GLU A 269 12.13 -31.53 20.89
CA GLU A 269 12.73 -31.64 22.22
C GLU A 269 14.24 -31.90 22.18
N GLN A 270 14.74 -32.75 21.28
CA GLN A 270 16.17 -32.99 21.13
C GLN A 270 16.90 -31.73 20.65
N VAL A 271 16.32 -30.98 19.70
CA VAL A 271 16.88 -29.71 19.22
C VAL A 271 16.94 -28.68 20.35
N ARG A 272 15.92 -28.62 21.22
CA ARG A 272 15.91 -27.72 22.38
C ARG A 272 16.99 -28.10 23.40
N LEU A 273 17.20 -29.39 23.64
CA LEU A 273 18.28 -29.86 24.53
C LEU A 273 19.66 -29.50 23.96
N ASP A 274 19.86 -29.71 22.65
CA ASP A 274 21.10 -29.37 21.97
C ASP A 274 21.34 -27.86 21.93
N GLU A 275 20.27 -27.05 21.78
CA GLU A 275 20.33 -25.58 21.85
C GLU A 275 20.76 -25.10 23.24
N VAL A 276 20.20 -25.67 24.31
CA VAL A 276 20.61 -25.35 25.68
C VAL A 276 22.09 -25.72 25.90
N ALA A 277 22.50 -26.92 25.50
CA ALA A 277 23.89 -27.35 25.63
C ALA A 277 24.86 -26.46 24.82
N TYR A 278 24.43 -26.01 23.64
CA TYR A 278 25.19 -25.09 22.81
C TYR A 278 25.31 -23.69 23.43
N LEU A 279 24.23 -23.16 24.00
CA LEU A 279 24.24 -21.87 24.70
C LEU A 279 25.16 -21.92 25.92
N ASP A 280 25.17 -23.03 26.66
CA ASP A 280 26.10 -23.24 27.78
C ASP A 280 27.56 -23.30 27.30
N LEU A 281 27.83 -23.98 26.19
CA LEU A 281 29.16 -23.99 25.57
C LEU A 281 29.57 -22.59 25.10
N LEU A 282 28.65 -21.80 24.56
CA LEU A 282 28.90 -20.45 24.09
C LEU A 282 29.18 -19.50 25.27
N ALA A 283 28.48 -19.66 26.39
CA ALA A 283 28.78 -18.96 27.63
C ALA A 283 30.19 -19.29 28.12
N LYS A 284 30.54 -20.58 28.24
CA LYS A 284 31.90 -21.02 28.61
C LYS A 284 32.96 -20.48 27.65
N LYS A 285 32.67 -20.46 26.34
CA LYS A 285 33.58 -19.92 25.33
C LYS A 285 33.77 -18.41 25.49
N LYS A 286 32.72 -17.66 25.81
CA LYS A 286 32.83 -16.23 26.13
C LYS A 286 33.67 -15.98 27.39
N ASP A 287 33.51 -16.81 28.42
CA ASP A 287 34.29 -16.70 29.65
C ASP A 287 35.77 -17.01 29.39
N LEU A 288 36.06 -18.07 28.64
CA LEU A 288 37.42 -18.42 28.23
C LEU A 288 38.03 -17.36 27.32
N ASP A 289 37.28 -16.82 26.35
CA ASP A 289 37.74 -15.72 25.50
C ASP A 289 38.05 -14.46 26.34
N ALA A 290 37.25 -14.17 27.38
CA ALA A 290 37.51 -13.06 28.30
C ALA A 290 38.79 -13.29 29.11
N GLN A 291 39.01 -14.51 29.59
CA GLN A 291 40.24 -14.91 30.27
C GLN A 291 41.46 -14.79 29.34
N VAL A 292 41.38 -15.29 28.11
CA VAL A 292 42.46 -15.21 27.12
C VAL A 292 42.74 -13.76 26.71
N ARG A 293 41.71 -12.93 26.56
CA ARG A 293 41.88 -11.49 26.27
C ARG A 293 42.62 -10.74 27.37
N ALA A 294 42.49 -11.15 28.64
CA ALA A 294 43.28 -10.56 29.72
C ALA A 294 44.78 -10.82 29.57
N PHE A 295 45.16 -11.86 28.82
CA PHE A 295 46.55 -12.18 28.48
C PHE A 295 46.95 -11.74 27.04
N ALA A 296 46.10 -10.98 26.35
CA ALA A 296 46.40 -10.49 25.01
C ALA A 296 47.62 -9.55 25.07
N GLY A 297 48.70 -9.95 24.39
CA GLY A 297 49.96 -9.21 24.35
C GLY A 297 51.12 -9.91 25.05
N LEU A 298 50.88 -10.97 25.83
CA LEU A 298 51.96 -11.81 26.35
C LEU A 298 52.40 -12.85 25.31
N PRO A 299 53.71 -13.09 25.17
CA PRO A 299 54.25 -14.19 24.38
C PRO A 299 53.65 -15.55 24.78
N PRO A 300 53.51 -16.50 23.85
CA PRO A 300 52.95 -17.82 24.14
C PRO A 300 53.83 -18.67 25.09
N ASP A 301 55.08 -18.28 25.30
CA ASP A 301 56.02 -18.93 26.21
C ASP A 301 55.99 -18.28 27.60
N VAL A 302 55.84 -19.11 28.64
CA VAL A 302 55.67 -18.70 30.04
C VAL A 302 56.89 -17.96 30.58
N GLU A 303 58.10 -18.36 30.15
CA GLU A 303 59.34 -17.71 30.60
C GLU A 303 59.52 -16.33 29.94
N ALA A 304 59.23 -16.21 28.65
CA ALA A 304 59.26 -14.96 27.92
C ALA A 304 58.21 -13.95 28.44
N ALA A 305 57.00 -14.44 28.73
CA ALA A 305 55.93 -13.65 29.35
C ALA A 305 56.32 -13.09 30.73
N ARG A 306 57.05 -13.87 31.54
CA ARG A 306 57.57 -13.41 32.85
C ARG A 306 58.63 -12.32 32.68
N ALA A 307 59.53 -12.46 31.71
CA ALA A 307 60.55 -11.46 31.43
C ALA A 307 59.94 -10.12 30.99
N GLU A 308 58.93 -10.14 30.12
CA GLU A 308 58.23 -8.92 29.69
C GLU A 308 57.44 -8.26 30.83
N LEU A 309 56.76 -9.05 31.67
CA LEU A 309 56.07 -8.52 32.85
C LEU A 309 57.02 -7.86 33.85
N GLU A 310 58.19 -8.45 34.11
CA GLU A 310 59.21 -7.82 34.96
C GLU A 310 59.78 -6.55 34.30
N GLY A 311 59.97 -6.54 32.98
CA GLY A 311 60.34 -5.33 32.23
C GLY A 311 59.32 -4.20 32.40
N LEU A 312 58.03 -4.49 32.25
CA LEU A 312 56.94 -3.52 32.46
C LEU A 312 56.84 -3.05 33.91
N ARG A 313 57.10 -3.94 34.90
CA ARG A 313 57.16 -3.57 36.33
C ARG A 313 58.29 -2.59 36.62
N VAL A 314 59.46 -2.78 36.02
CA VAL A 314 60.58 -1.84 36.13
C VAL A 314 60.19 -0.48 35.54
N GLN A 315 59.60 -0.45 34.35
CA GLN A 315 59.13 0.79 33.72
C GLN A 315 58.07 1.53 34.55
N LEU A 316 57.14 0.81 35.19
CA LEU A 316 56.15 1.41 36.09
C LEU A 316 56.79 2.01 37.34
N ARG A 317 57.79 1.32 37.93
CA ARG A 317 58.55 1.86 39.07
C ARG A 317 59.33 3.11 38.67
N GLU A 318 59.96 3.12 37.50
CA GLU A 318 60.65 4.30 36.97
C GLU A 318 59.69 5.47 36.72
N ALA A 319 58.53 5.22 36.08
CA ALA A 319 57.53 6.24 35.84
C ALA A 319 56.95 6.81 37.16
N THR A 320 56.76 5.94 38.15
CA THR A 320 56.33 6.34 39.50
C THR A 320 57.41 7.18 40.19
N GLY A 321 58.68 6.76 40.12
CA GLY A 321 59.79 7.55 40.66
C GLY A 321 59.95 8.91 39.98
N ARG A 322 59.77 9.00 38.65
CA ARG A 322 59.76 10.27 37.92
C ARG A 322 58.58 11.15 38.35
N ARG A 323 57.40 10.56 38.53
CA ARG A 323 56.22 11.28 39.01
C ARG A 323 56.46 11.83 40.42
N ASP A 324 56.98 11.01 41.31
CA ASP A 324 57.19 11.37 42.71
C ASP A 324 58.31 12.43 42.83
N ALA A 325 59.39 12.31 42.06
CA ALA A 325 60.42 13.36 41.98
C ALA A 325 59.89 14.68 41.41
N ASN A 326 59.08 14.63 40.35
CA ASN A 326 58.42 15.82 39.81
C ASN A 326 57.45 16.44 40.82
N PHE A 327 56.75 15.59 41.60
CA PHE A 327 55.85 16.04 42.65
C PHE A 327 56.61 16.68 43.81
N GLU A 328 57.71 16.09 44.27
CA GLU A 328 58.61 16.67 45.26
C GLU A 328 59.13 18.04 44.80
N MET A 329 59.58 18.15 43.55
CA MET A 329 60.00 19.44 42.99
C MET A 329 58.86 20.49 42.93
N LEU A 330 57.62 20.06 42.70
CA LEU A 330 56.45 20.96 42.71
C LEU A 330 56.12 21.40 44.15
N VAL A 331 56.14 20.47 45.09
CA VAL A 331 55.89 20.71 46.52
C VAL A 331 56.94 21.64 47.10
N GLU A 332 58.22 21.45 46.77
CA GLU A 332 59.30 22.34 47.22
C GLU A 332 59.14 23.77 46.69
N ARG A 333 58.63 23.92 45.46
CA ARG A 333 58.38 25.22 44.83
C ARG A 333 57.18 25.96 45.42
N GLU A 334 56.14 25.24 45.81
CA GLU A 334 54.89 25.84 46.31
C GLU A 334 54.79 25.85 47.84
N SER A 335 55.63 25.10 48.55
CA SER A 335 55.65 25.13 50.02
C SER A 335 56.22 26.48 50.52
N PRO A 336 55.46 27.25 51.32
CA PRO A 336 55.96 28.49 51.89
C PRO A 336 57.08 28.18 52.88
N VAL A 337 58.33 28.46 52.51
CA VAL A 337 59.47 28.39 53.41
C VAL A 337 59.24 29.35 54.57
N LYS A 338 58.90 28.81 55.76
CA LYS A 338 58.89 29.57 57.01
C LYS A 338 60.31 30.04 57.29
N VAL A 339 60.63 31.29 56.93
CA VAL A 339 61.83 31.98 57.36
C VAL A 339 61.80 32.07 58.89
N ARG A 340 62.54 31.19 59.57
CA ARG A 340 62.80 31.30 60.99
C ARG A 340 63.77 32.47 61.20
N THR A 341 63.23 33.64 61.52
CA THR A 341 64.02 34.77 62.03
C THR A 341 64.70 34.36 63.33
N SER A 342 66.02 34.12 63.29
CA SER A 342 66.83 33.88 64.49
C SER A 342 66.98 35.19 65.26
N ARG A 343 66.25 35.35 66.37
CA ARG A 343 66.50 36.41 67.33
C ARG A 343 67.58 35.91 68.29
N ARG A 344 68.83 36.36 68.08
CA ARG A 344 69.92 36.20 69.06
C ARG A 344 69.55 36.94 70.34
N TYR A 345 69.58 36.25 71.46
CA TYR A 345 70.21 36.68 72.71
C TYR A 345 70.77 35.45 73.40
#